data_AF-A0A1Y3WKL8-F1
#
_entry.id   AF-A0A1Y3WKL8-F1
#
_cell.length_a   1.000
_cell.length_b   1.000
_cell.length_c   1.000
_cell.angle_alpha   90.00
_cell.angle_beta   90.00
_cell.angle_gamma   90.00
#
_symmetry.space_group_name_H-M   'P 1'
#
loop_
_entity.id
_entity.type
_entity.pdbx_description
1 polymer ?
#
loop_
_entity_poly.entity_id
_entity_poly.type
_entity_poly.pdbx_seq_one_letter_code
_entity_poly.pdbx_strand_id
1 'polypeptide(L)'
;MELPEDFAKTEGWNSYCTPAKAERLSHCPGSSSRPDLRRPVFYCSKATSSLFGAEELAHMEMICAIVHQLTRNLSPEEIERSGFATYYVDHTLALWPQAASGMPWTATVFQSKGDPITDLHENLAAEQKARTTYDNILRLIDDPDIIAPIRFLREREIVHYQRFGESLRIVTDHLDSKNFYAFNPEFDNPACRS
;
A
#
# COMPACT_ATOMS: atom_id res chain seq x y z
N MET A 1 12.80 -21.10 -3.21
CA MET A 1 12.60 -20.27 -4.42
C MET A 1 13.24 -18.93 -4.11
N GLU A 2 14.45 -18.74 -4.61
CA GLU A 2 15.19 -17.49 -4.44
C GLU A 2 14.57 -16.42 -5.34
N LEU A 3 14.41 -15.21 -4.79
CA LEU A 3 13.98 -14.06 -5.57
C LEU A 3 15.11 -13.70 -6.55
N PRO A 4 14.83 -13.42 -7.84
CA PRO A 4 15.85 -12.99 -8.78
C PRO A 4 16.59 -11.74 -8.25
N GLU A 5 17.92 -11.77 -8.25
CA GLU A 5 18.79 -10.71 -7.71
C GLU A 5 18.55 -9.32 -8.34
N ASP A 6 17.94 -9.27 -9.53
CA ASP A 6 17.76 -8.06 -10.31
C ASP A 6 16.48 -7.26 -9.98
N PHE A 7 15.54 -7.83 -9.22
CA PHE A 7 14.26 -7.16 -8.94
C PHE A 7 14.33 -6.18 -7.75
N ALA A 8 15.28 -6.36 -6.85
CA ALA A 8 15.55 -5.43 -5.74
C ALA A 8 16.13 -4.07 -6.23
N LYS A 9 16.57 -4.00 -7.48
CA LYS A 9 17.20 -2.82 -8.08
C LYS A 9 16.23 -2.06 -8.98
N THR A 10 15.13 -1.54 -8.42
CA THR A 10 14.45 -0.42 -9.07
C THR A 10 15.24 0.87 -8.81
N GLU A 11 16.37 1.04 -9.51
CA GLU A 11 17.27 2.20 -9.43
C GLU A 11 16.62 3.55 -9.84
N GLY A 12 15.32 3.58 -10.13
CA GLY A 12 14.58 4.80 -10.48
C GLY A 12 13.99 5.57 -9.29
N TRP A 13 13.80 4.96 -8.12
CA TRP A 13 12.99 5.58 -7.05
C TRP A 13 13.71 6.68 -6.26
N ASN A 14 15.03 6.58 -6.11
CA ASN A 14 15.86 7.63 -5.50
C ASN A 14 15.72 8.99 -6.22
N SER A 15 15.22 9.01 -7.46
CA SER A 15 14.97 10.24 -8.23
C SER A 15 13.69 10.99 -7.82
N TYR A 16 12.72 10.32 -7.19
CA TYR A 16 11.45 10.93 -6.77
C TYR A 16 11.58 11.59 -5.39
N CYS A 17 12.33 11.00 -4.45
CA CYS A 17 12.67 11.60 -3.15
C CYS A 17 14.04 12.31 -3.20
N THR A 18 14.27 13.21 -4.16
CA THR A 18 15.53 13.99 -4.18
C THR A 18 15.43 15.22 -3.26
N PRO A 19 16.52 15.57 -2.55
CA PRO A 19 16.59 16.80 -1.75
C PRO A 19 16.19 18.06 -2.54
N ALA A 20 16.52 18.11 -3.84
CA ALA A 20 16.22 19.22 -4.74
C ALA A 20 14.72 19.41 -5.05
N LYS A 21 13.90 18.35 -5.06
CA LYS A 21 12.43 18.46 -5.20
C LYS A 21 11.78 18.87 -3.88
N ALA A 22 12.33 18.39 -2.77
CA ALA A 22 11.89 18.76 -1.43
C ALA A 22 12.16 20.24 -1.07
N GLU A 23 13.27 20.81 -1.54
CA GLU A 23 13.61 22.23 -1.34
C GLU A 23 12.58 23.20 -1.93
N ARG A 24 11.93 22.85 -3.05
CA ARG A 24 10.97 23.75 -3.72
C ARG A 24 9.65 23.91 -2.95
N LEU A 25 9.33 22.96 -2.07
CA LEU A 25 8.13 22.96 -1.20
C LEU A 25 8.46 23.41 0.23
N SER A 26 9.70 23.82 0.49
CA SER A 26 10.24 24.08 1.83
C SER A 26 9.94 25.48 2.41
N HIS A 27 9.38 26.41 1.64
CA HIS A 27 9.11 27.78 2.10
C HIS A 27 7.81 27.88 2.91
N CYS A 28 7.85 28.37 4.16
CA CYS A 28 6.64 28.83 4.84
C CYS A 28 6.18 30.12 4.10
N PRO A 29 4.90 30.23 3.70
CA PRO A 29 4.39 31.48 3.15
C PRO A 29 4.58 32.61 4.17
N GLY A 30 5.42 33.60 3.86
CA GLY A 30 5.63 34.79 4.72
C GLY A 30 6.80 34.72 5.72
N SER A 31 7.66 33.69 5.73
CA SER A 31 8.88 33.67 6.57
C SER A 31 10.17 33.90 5.76
N SER A 32 11.10 34.68 6.31
CA SER A 32 12.45 34.91 5.76
C SER A 32 13.52 33.95 6.31
N SER A 33 13.09 32.91 7.03
CA SER A 33 13.97 31.94 7.69
C SER A 33 14.53 30.89 6.72
N ARG A 34 15.70 30.33 7.07
CA ARG A 34 16.42 29.30 6.30
C ARG A 34 15.49 28.11 5.95
N PRO A 35 15.72 27.44 4.80
CA PRO A 35 14.92 26.28 4.40
C PRO A 35 14.93 25.19 5.48
N ASP A 36 13.74 24.69 5.83
CA ASP A 36 13.56 23.66 6.84
C ASP A 36 13.77 22.26 6.23
N LEU A 37 14.87 21.60 6.64
CA LEU A 37 15.23 20.24 6.24
C LEU A 37 14.26 19.16 6.75
N ARG A 38 13.22 19.53 7.51
CA ARG A 38 12.13 18.61 7.94
C ARG A 38 10.99 18.49 6.92
N ARG A 39 10.89 19.41 5.94
CA ARG A 39 9.89 19.32 4.86
C ARG A 39 10.11 18.25 3.77
N PRO A 40 11.35 17.83 3.43
CA PRO A 40 11.64 16.67 2.60
C PRO A 40 11.02 15.35 3.08
N VAL A 41 10.88 15.21 4.39
CA VAL A 41 10.32 14.04 5.08
C VAL A 41 8.89 13.73 4.62
N PHE A 42 8.05 14.76 4.56
CA PHE A 42 6.65 14.59 4.17
C PHE A 42 6.48 14.31 2.70
N TYR A 43 7.28 14.98 1.87
CA TYR A 43 7.18 14.79 0.43
C TYR A 43 7.50 13.34 0.08
N CYS A 44 8.51 12.75 0.70
CA CYS A 44 8.86 11.36 0.43
C CYS A 44 7.78 10.37 0.87
N SER A 45 7.24 10.53 2.09
CA SER A 45 6.15 9.68 2.58
C SER A 45 4.88 9.81 1.71
N LYS A 46 4.39 11.04 1.49
CA LYS A 46 3.16 11.29 0.71
C LYS A 46 3.29 10.90 -0.76
N ALA A 47 4.43 11.15 -1.39
CA ALA A 47 4.67 10.75 -2.77
C ALA A 47 4.71 9.21 -2.91
N THR A 48 5.39 8.52 -1.99
CA THR A 48 5.43 7.05 -1.95
C THR A 48 4.02 6.47 -1.83
N SER A 49 3.25 6.93 -0.84
CA SER A 49 1.86 6.48 -0.64
C SER A 49 0.95 6.78 -1.83
N SER A 50 1.09 7.94 -2.48
CA SER A 50 0.26 8.29 -3.64
C SER A 50 0.56 7.42 -4.85
N LEU A 51 1.84 7.11 -5.10
CA LEU A 51 2.25 6.30 -6.24
C LEU A 51 1.84 4.84 -6.06
N PHE A 52 2.03 4.27 -4.87
CA PHE A 52 1.54 2.92 -4.58
C PHE A 52 0.02 2.85 -4.52
N GLY A 53 -0.66 3.88 -3.99
CA GLY A 53 -2.12 3.94 -4.04
C GLY A 53 -2.69 3.87 -5.46
N ALA A 54 -1.99 4.43 -6.45
CA ALA A 54 -2.38 4.27 -7.86
C ALA A 54 -2.11 2.85 -8.39
N GLU A 55 -1.01 2.22 -7.95
CA GLU A 55 -0.71 0.84 -8.28
C GLU A 55 -1.74 -0.15 -7.68
N GLU A 56 -2.19 0.10 -6.44
CA GLU A 56 -3.19 -0.73 -5.76
C GLU A 56 -4.55 -0.75 -6.48
N LEU A 57 -4.88 0.31 -7.22
CA LEU A 57 -6.06 0.30 -8.09
C LEU A 57 -5.90 -0.68 -9.26
N ALA A 58 -4.69 -0.83 -9.80
CA ALA A 58 -4.40 -1.83 -10.81
C ALA A 58 -4.39 -3.26 -10.22
N HIS A 59 -3.93 -3.43 -8.97
CA HIS A 59 -4.03 -4.71 -8.27
C HIS A 59 -5.49 -5.11 -8.04
N MET A 60 -6.34 -4.15 -7.64
CA MET A 60 -7.78 -4.37 -7.52
C MET A 60 -8.39 -4.83 -8.84
N GLU A 61 -8.03 -4.20 -9.96
CA GLU A 61 -8.46 -4.63 -11.31
C GLU A 61 -8.03 -6.07 -11.62
N MET A 62 -6.79 -6.44 -11.29
CA MET A 62 -6.30 -7.82 -11.47
C MET A 62 -7.09 -8.84 -10.64
N ILE A 63 -7.36 -8.55 -9.36
CA ILE A 63 -8.17 -9.42 -8.50
C ILE A 63 -9.61 -9.54 -9.03
N CYS A 64 -10.22 -8.43 -9.42
CA CYS A 64 -11.54 -8.41 -10.03
C CYS A 64 -11.60 -9.26 -11.31
N ALA A 65 -10.56 -9.18 -12.15
CA ALA A 65 -10.46 -10.00 -13.36
C ALA A 65 -10.36 -11.50 -13.04
N ILE A 66 -9.55 -11.89 -12.05
CA ILE A 66 -9.44 -13.28 -11.59
C ILE A 66 -10.80 -13.79 -11.11
N VAL A 67 -11.46 -13.03 -10.21
CA VAL A 67 -12.79 -13.42 -9.68
C VAL A 67 -13.80 -13.57 -10.80
N HIS A 68 -13.87 -12.61 -11.73
CA HIS A 68 -14.77 -12.70 -12.88
C HIS A 68 -14.47 -13.92 -13.77
N GLN A 69 -13.20 -14.24 -14.01
CA GLN A 69 -12.82 -15.40 -14.81
C GLN A 69 -13.17 -16.72 -14.15
N LEU A 70 -13.12 -16.79 -12.81
CA LEU A 70 -13.52 -17.94 -12.01
C LEU A 70 -15.04 -18.13 -11.95
N THR A 71 -15.80 -17.02 -11.98
CA THR A 71 -17.25 -17.07 -11.76
C THR A 71 -18.07 -17.01 -13.05
N ARG A 72 -17.48 -16.56 -14.17
CA ARG A 72 -18.20 -16.50 -15.46
C ARG A 72 -18.65 -17.89 -15.90
N ASN A 73 -19.89 -17.98 -16.37
CA ASN A 73 -20.50 -19.19 -16.95
C ASN A 73 -20.64 -20.38 -15.99
N LEU A 74 -20.59 -20.18 -14.67
CA LEU A 74 -20.86 -21.26 -13.72
C LEU A 74 -22.28 -21.81 -13.88
N SER A 75 -22.42 -23.13 -13.87
CA SER A 75 -23.73 -23.80 -13.80
C SER A 75 -24.28 -23.77 -12.35
N PRO A 76 -25.60 -23.91 -12.16
CA PRO A 76 -26.20 -24.06 -10.83
C PRO A 76 -25.54 -25.17 -9.98
N GLU A 77 -25.22 -26.31 -10.61
CA GLU A 77 -24.56 -27.43 -9.92
C GLU A 77 -23.12 -27.09 -9.47
N GLU A 78 -22.40 -26.29 -10.25
CA GLU A 78 -21.06 -25.80 -9.90
C GLU A 78 -21.12 -24.78 -8.75
N ILE A 79 -22.12 -23.90 -8.75
CA ILE A 79 -22.37 -22.93 -7.68
C ILE A 79 -22.64 -23.64 -6.36
N GLU A 80 -23.48 -24.67 -6.36
CA GLU A 80 -23.77 -25.47 -5.15
C GLU A 80 -22.53 -26.24 -4.67
N ARG A 81 -21.84 -26.94 -5.58
CA ARG A 81 -20.68 -27.78 -5.23
C ARG A 81 -19.48 -26.99 -4.72
N SER A 82 -19.28 -25.76 -5.19
CA SER A 82 -18.16 -24.89 -4.79
C SER A 82 -18.37 -24.17 -3.46
N GLY A 83 -19.57 -24.22 -2.89
CA GLY A 83 -19.93 -23.41 -1.72
C GLY A 83 -20.16 -21.92 -2.04
N PHE A 84 -20.23 -21.54 -3.32
CA PHE A 84 -20.46 -20.17 -3.77
C PHE A 84 -21.94 -19.74 -3.70
N ALA A 85 -22.85 -20.68 -3.39
CA ALA A 85 -24.29 -20.46 -3.36
C ALA A 85 -24.73 -19.24 -2.54
N THR A 86 -24.16 -19.02 -1.34
CA THR A 86 -24.53 -17.86 -0.52
C THR A 86 -24.19 -16.55 -1.21
N TYR A 87 -22.99 -16.43 -1.79
CA TYR A 87 -22.60 -15.25 -2.56
C TYR A 87 -23.51 -15.07 -3.79
N TYR A 88 -23.84 -16.17 -4.48
CA TYR A 88 -24.68 -16.14 -5.66
C TYR A 88 -26.11 -15.64 -5.36
N VAL A 89 -26.69 -16.01 -4.22
CA VAL A 89 -28.02 -15.53 -3.83
C VAL A 89 -28.03 -14.00 -3.65
N ASP A 90 -26.98 -13.43 -3.07
CA ASP A 90 -26.92 -12.00 -2.79
C ASP A 90 -26.47 -11.17 -4.01
N HIS A 91 -25.57 -11.72 -4.84
CA HIS A 91 -24.83 -10.95 -5.85
C HIS A 91 -24.78 -11.61 -7.24
N THR A 92 -25.44 -12.76 -7.41
CA THR A 92 -25.36 -13.57 -8.64
C THR A 92 -23.90 -13.88 -8.97
N LEU A 93 -23.34 -13.33 -10.05
CA LEU A 93 -21.94 -13.48 -10.44
C LEU A 93 -21.25 -12.10 -10.55
N ALA A 94 -21.91 -11.04 -10.06
CA ALA A 94 -21.36 -9.69 -10.08
C ALA A 94 -20.20 -9.57 -9.08
N LEU A 95 -19.29 -8.62 -9.35
CA LEU A 95 -18.23 -8.26 -8.42
C LEU A 95 -18.80 -7.45 -7.27
N TRP A 96 -18.70 -7.99 -6.06
CA TRP A 96 -19.07 -7.35 -4.82
C TRP A 96 -17.89 -7.41 -3.83
N PRO A 97 -17.25 -6.28 -3.49
CA PRO A 97 -16.08 -6.28 -2.61
C PRO A 97 -16.42 -6.74 -1.19
N GLN A 98 -15.94 -7.92 -0.83
CA GLN A 98 -16.02 -8.46 0.52
C GLN A 98 -14.83 -9.37 0.82
N ALA A 99 -14.53 -9.58 2.11
CA ALA A 99 -13.56 -10.57 2.53
C ALA A 99 -14.09 -12.00 2.31
N ALA A 100 -13.20 -13.00 2.31
CA ALA A 100 -13.57 -14.41 2.25
C ALA A 100 -14.51 -14.86 3.40
N SER A 101 -14.52 -14.14 4.53
CA SER A 101 -15.45 -14.34 5.64
C SER A 101 -16.85 -13.76 5.43
N GLY A 102 -17.09 -13.07 4.30
CA GLY A 102 -18.35 -12.37 4.01
C GLY A 102 -18.42 -10.93 4.54
N MET A 103 -17.36 -10.43 5.20
CA MET A 103 -17.35 -9.04 5.70
C MET A 103 -17.30 -8.05 4.52
N PRO A 104 -18.29 -7.15 4.37
CA PRO A 104 -18.29 -6.17 3.30
C PRO A 104 -17.11 -5.22 3.40
N TRP A 105 -16.57 -4.81 2.27
CA TRP A 105 -15.61 -3.71 2.25
C TRP A 105 -16.29 -2.41 2.68
N THR A 106 -15.66 -1.67 3.60
CA THR A 106 -16.17 -0.38 4.08
C THR A 106 -15.01 0.57 4.33
N ALA A 107 -15.30 1.87 4.38
CA ALA A 107 -14.29 2.89 4.68
C ALA A 107 -13.59 2.71 6.04
N THR A 108 -14.11 1.86 6.94
CA THR A 108 -13.50 1.60 8.25
C THR A 108 -12.16 0.88 8.17
N VAL A 109 -11.85 0.24 7.04
CA VAL A 109 -10.57 -0.44 6.83
C VAL A 109 -9.41 0.53 6.53
N PHE A 110 -9.70 1.77 6.12
CA PHE A 110 -8.67 2.78 5.89
C PHE A 110 -8.11 3.32 7.20
N GLN A 111 -6.79 3.18 7.39
CA GLN A 111 -6.07 3.80 8.50
C GLN A 111 -5.23 4.96 7.98
N SER A 112 -5.74 6.18 8.16
CA SER A 112 -5.07 7.42 7.77
C SER A 112 -5.19 8.41 8.91
N LYS A 113 -4.07 8.79 9.51
CA LYS A 113 -4.01 9.63 10.72
C LYS A 113 -3.35 11.00 10.48
N GLY A 114 -2.62 11.17 9.38
CA GLY A 114 -1.92 12.42 9.07
C GLY A 114 -0.70 12.62 9.97
N ASP A 115 -0.11 11.53 10.46
CA ASP A 115 1.22 11.53 11.07
C ASP A 115 2.09 10.56 10.26
N PRO A 116 3.21 11.01 9.68
CA PRO A 116 3.97 10.20 8.73
C PRO A 116 4.57 8.95 9.36
N ILE A 117 4.93 8.96 10.66
CA ILE A 117 5.41 7.75 11.33
C ILE A 117 4.26 6.76 11.47
N THR A 118 3.12 7.21 12.00
CA THR A 118 1.94 6.39 12.22
C THR A 118 1.44 5.76 10.92
N ASP A 119 1.26 6.58 9.88
CA ASP A 119 0.74 6.14 8.59
C ASP A 119 1.71 5.17 7.88
N LEU A 120 3.04 5.37 7.99
CA LEU A 120 4.01 4.43 7.42
C LEU A 120 4.04 3.08 8.14
N HIS A 121 3.81 3.05 9.46
CA HIS A 121 3.67 1.79 10.19
C HIS A 121 2.38 1.05 9.80
N GLU A 122 1.27 1.76 9.62
CA GLU A 122 0.02 1.19 9.11
C GLU A 122 0.24 0.59 7.71
N ASN A 123 0.91 1.31 6.80
CA ASN A 123 1.23 0.83 5.46
C ASN A 123 2.12 -0.42 5.50
N LEU A 124 3.21 -0.42 6.30
CA LEU A 124 4.06 -1.59 6.49
C LEU A 124 3.28 -2.82 6.99
N ALA A 125 2.37 -2.61 7.93
CA ALA A 125 1.51 -3.68 8.44
C ALA A 125 0.50 -4.16 7.38
N ALA A 126 -0.05 -3.26 6.57
CA ALA A 126 -0.95 -3.59 5.46
C ALA A 126 -0.27 -4.53 4.47
N GLU A 127 0.93 -4.20 3.97
CA GLU A 127 1.60 -5.02 2.94
C GLU A 127 1.99 -6.39 3.48
N GLN A 128 2.37 -6.49 4.75
CA GLN A 128 2.65 -7.80 5.35
C GLN A 128 1.40 -8.67 5.50
N LYS A 129 0.25 -8.07 5.84
CA LYS A 129 -1.03 -8.79 5.90
C LYS A 129 -1.46 -9.22 4.49
N ALA A 130 -1.31 -8.38 3.48
CA ALA A 130 -1.61 -8.69 2.08
C ALA A 130 -0.70 -9.83 1.56
N ARG A 131 0.62 -9.70 1.71
CA ARG A 131 1.61 -10.74 1.38
C ARG A 131 1.28 -12.09 2.03
N THR A 132 0.91 -12.08 3.31
CA THR A 132 0.52 -13.30 4.05
C THR A 132 -0.78 -13.90 3.52
N THR A 133 -1.72 -13.05 3.12
CA THR A 133 -2.99 -13.48 2.50
C THR A 133 -2.73 -14.17 1.16
N TYR A 134 -1.90 -13.60 0.29
CA TYR A 134 -1.51 -14.26 -0.97
C TYR A 134 -0.76 -15.56 -0.76
N ASP A 135 0.14 -15.61 0.23
CA ASP A 135 0.78 -16.84 0.69
C ASP A 135 -0.24 -17.92 1.03
N ASN A 136 -1.31 -17.58 1.75
CA ASN A 136 -2.36 -18.52 2.12
C ASN A 136 -3.17 -18.97 0.90
N ILE A 137 -3.51 -18.07 -0.02
CA ILE A 137 -4.17 -18.40 -1.29
C ILE A 137 -3.32 -19.40 -2.09
N LEU A 138 -2.01 -19.16 -2.21
CA LEU A 138 -1.07 -20.03 -2.93
C LEU A 138 -0.93 -21.44 -2.34
N ARG A 139 -1.40 -21.68 -1.12
CA ARG A 139 -1.46 -23.03 -0.52
C ARG A 139 -2.76 -23.77 -0.86
N LEU A 140 -3.76 -23.06 -1.36
CA LEU A 140 -5.11 -23.59 -1.64
C LEU A 140 -5.38 -23.76 -3.14
N ILE A 141 -4.59 -23.13 -4.00
CA ILE A 141 -4.83 -23.13 -5.45
C ILE A 141 -3.79 -23.97 -6.19
N ASP A 142 -4.26 -24.67 -7.22
CA ASP A 142 -3.43 -25.55 -8.06
C ASP A 142 -3.35 -25.07 -9.51
N ASP A 143 -4.24 -24.14 -9.92
CA ASP A 143 -4.35 -23.65 -11.28
C ASP A 143 -3.19 -22.68 -11.62
N PRO A 144 -2.32 -23.02 -12.59
CA PRO A 144 -1.21 -22.17 -13.01
C PRO A 144 -1.63 -20.76 -13.44
N ASP A 145 -2.80 -20.62 -14.07
CA ASP A 145 -3.29 -19.35 -14.61
C ASP A 145 -3.74 -18.39 -13.50
N ILE A 146 -4.03 -18.91 -12.31
CA ILE A 146 -4.32 -18.12 -11.09
C ILE A 146 -3.05 -17.93 -10.26
N ILE A 147 -2.19 -18.95 -10.19
CA ILE A 147 -0.94 -18.90 -9.43
C ILE A 147 -0.03 -17.79 -9.92
N ALA A 148 0.12 -17.62 -11.24
CA ALA A 148 1.00 -16.62 -11.82
C ALA A 148 0.65 -15.17 -11.39
N PRO A 149 -0.59 -14.68 -11.57
CA PRO A 149 -0.94 -13.33 -11.13
C PRO A 149 -0.92 -13.18 -9.59
N ILE A 150 -1.29 -14.19 -8.81
CA ILE A 150 -1.20 -14.12 -7.34
C ILE A 150 0.26 -14.03 -6.87
N ARG A 151 1.19 -14.75 -7.52
CA ARG A 151 2.63 -14.62 -7.24
C ARG A 151 3.16 -13.23 -7.58
N PHE A 152 2.68 -12.65 -8.69
CA PHE A 152 3.04 -11.28 -9.05
C PHE A 152 2.59 -10.29 -7.97
N LEU A 153 1.31 -10.30 -7.58
CA LEU A 153 0.78 -9.42 -6.54
C LEU A 153 1.55 -9.57 -5.23
N ARG A 154 1.76 -10.82 -4.79
CA ARG A 154 2.57 -11.14 -3.60
C ARG A 154 3.98 -10.54 -3.65
N GLU A 155 4.63 -10.55 -4.81
CA GLU A 155 5.96 -9.96 -4.97
C GLU A 155 5.91 -8.43 -4.87
N ARG A 156 4.85 -7.81 -5.41
CA ARG A 156 4.63 -6.36 -5.29
C ARG A 156 4.50 -5.94 -3.83
N GLU A 157 3.81 -6.72 -3.00
CA GLU A 157 3.72 -6.46 -1.55
C GLU A 157 5.09 -6.43 -0.85
N ILE A 158 6.03 -7.28 -1.28
CA ILE A 158 7.41 -7.27 -0.74
C ILE A 158 8.11 -5.97 -1.14
N VAL A 159 7.95 -5.54 -2.39
CA VAL A 159 8.52 -4.28 -2.87
C VAL A 159 7.90 -3.09 -2.14
N HIS A 160 6.58 -3.03 -1.99
CA HIS A 160 5.90 -1.97 -1.27
C HIS A 160 6.33 -1.91 0.18
N TYR A 161 6.39 -3.06 0.87
CA TYR A 161 6.89 -3.15 2.24
C TYR A 161 8.31 -2.59 2.38
N GLN A 162 9.23 -3.01 1.50
CA GLN A 162 10.61 -2.52 1.53
C GLN A 162 10.69 -1.00 1.29
N ARG A 163 9.87 -0.47 0.38
CA ARG A 163 9.85 0.96 0.04
C ARG A 163 9.22 1.82 1.12
N PHE A 164 8.15 1.35 1.77
CA PHE A 164 7.63 2.00 2.98
C PHE A 164 8.64 1.98 4.12
N GLY A 165 9.42 0.90 4.26
CA GLY A 165 10.48 0.81 5.27
C GLY A 165 11.63 1.78 5.02
N GLU A 166 12.02 1.95 3.76
CA GLU A 166 12.98 2.97 3.33
C GLU A 166 12.45 4.39 3.62
N SER A 167 11.20 4.68 3.26
CA SER A 167 10.55 5.96 3.55
C SER A 167 10.47 6.22 5.05
N LEU A 168 10.17 5.21 5.87
CA LEU A 168 10.16 5.33 7.33
C LEU A 168 11.54 5.68 7.87
N ARG A 169 12.60 5.02 7.38
CA ARG A 169 13.98 5.35 7.78
C ARG A 169 14.35 6.79 7.41
N ILE A 170 14.05 7.22 6.18
CA ILE A 170 14.29 8.60 5.74
C ILE A 170 13.55 9.59 6.64
N VAL A 171 12.30 9.30 6.97
CA VAL A 171 11.48 10.11 7.87
C VAL A 171 12.15 10.24 9.24
N THR A 172 12.54 9.12 9.84
CA THR A 172 13.19 9.14 11.16
C THR A 172 14.54 9.84 11.14
N ASP A 173 15.36 9.69 10.09
CA ASP A 173 16.70 10.31 10.00
C ASP A 173 16.65 11.85 10.02
N HIS A 174 15.52 12.44 9.61
CA HIS A 174 15.32 13.89 9.49
C HIS A 174 14.45 14.47 10.63
N LEU A 175 13.96 13.62 11.52
CA LEU A 175 13.28 14.04 12.74
C LEU A 175 14.29 14.22 13.87
N ASP A 176 13.85 14.85 14.97
CA ASP A 176 14.72 15.03 16.14
C ASP A 176 15.01 13.67 16.78
N SER A 177 16.24 13.19 16.63
CA SER A 177 16.67 11.90 17.17
C SER A 177 16.65 11.82 18.70
N LYS A 178 16.51 12.97 19.39
CA LYS A 178 16.31 13.01 20.86
C LYS A 178 14.86 12.80 21.24
N ASN A 179 13.91 13.13 20.35
CA ASN A 179 12.48 12.90 20.57
C ASN A 179 11.68 12.93 19.25
N PHE A 180 11.55 11.76 18.62
CA PHE A 180 10.76 11.57 17.39
C PHE A 180 9.27 11.90 17.53
N TYR A 181 8.75 11.96 18.76
CA TYR A 181 7.33 12.13 19.07
C TYR A 181 7.02 13.48 19.71
N ALA A 182 7.97 14.42 19.69
CA ALA A 182 7.81 15.71 20.36
C ALA A 182 6.64 16.55 19.79
N PHE A 183 6.30 16.37 18.52
CA PHE A 183 5.27 17.11 17.82
C PHE A 183 4.81 16.35 16.58
N ASN A 184 3.56 16.53 16.12
CA ASN A 184 3.15 15.99 14.82
C ASN A 184 3.77 16.89 13.74
N PRO A 185 4.69 16.37 12.92
CA PRO A 185 5.43 17.20 11.98
C PRO A 185 4.47 17.79 10.90
N GLU A 186 3.31 17.19 10.63
CA GLU A 186 2.32 17.72 9.67
C GLU A 186 1.65 19.02 10.13
N PHE A 187 1.59 19.28 11.44
CA PHE A 187 0.80 20.38 12.00
C PHE A 187 1.64 21.34 12.85
N ASP A 188 2.54 20.79 13.67
CA ASP A 188 3.15 21.49 14.80
C ASP A 188 4.54 22.08 14.50
N ASN A 189 4.86 22.34 13.23
CA ASN A 189 6.20 22.75 12.80
C ASN A 189 6.70 23.98 13.58
N PRO A 190 7.71 23.83 14.47
CA PRO A 190 8.24 24.94 15.26
C PRO A 190 8.82 26.08 14.42
N ALA A 191 9.27 25.80 13.20
CA ALA A 191 9.86 26.79 12.29
C ALA A 191 8.83 27.71 11.61
N CYS A 192 7.54 27.35 11.60
CA CYS A 192 6.45 28.21 11.11
C CYS A 192 5.57 28.76 12.25
N ARG A 193 6.00 28.67 13.53
CA ARG A 193 5.30 29.35 14.65
C ARG A 193 5.69 30.84 14.66
N SER A 194 4.70 31.73 14.56
CA SER A 194 4.84 33.18 14.71
C SER A 194 5.13 33.58 16.16
#